data_AF-A0A1Y3N5Y0-F1
#
_entry.id   AF-A0A1Y3N5Y0-F1
#
_cell.length_a   1.000
_cell.length_b   1.000
_cell.length_c   1.000
_cell.angle_alpha   90.00
_cell.angle_beta   90.00
_cell.angle_gamma   90.00
#
_symmetry.space_group_name_H-M   'P 1'
#
loop_
_entity.id
_entity.type
_entity.pdbx_description
1 polymer ?
#
loop_
_entity_poly.entity_id
_entity_poly.type
_entity_poly.pdbx_seq_one_letter_code
_entity_poly.pdbx_strand_id
1 'polypeptide(L)'
;MVKELLIAFHKATGTKPERILFYRDGISEGQFSEALRVEIRDILAAFEELEPGYRPKLTYVVVQKRHHAKFFPRNREDADRSGNVLPGTVVDTTVTHPCNFDFYLCSHAGLQGTSKPSHYYVIYDENNFNSEGLQSLTYNLCYLYCRATCSVSIPPPVYYAHLAASRARCYLN
;
A
#
# COMPACT_ATOMS: atom_id res chain seq x y z
N MET A 1 0.37 -9.56 16.55
CA MET A 1 0.18 -8.33 15.74
C MET A 1 -1.23 -8.19 15.17
N VAL A 2 -1.66 -8.96 14.15
CA VAL A 2 -2.97 -8.73 13.49
C VAL A 2 -4.15 -8.86 14.46
N LYS A 3 -4.18 -9.94 15.25
CA LYS A 3 -5.19 -10.14 16.31
C LYS A 3 -5.27 -8.96 17.28
N GLU A 4 -4.13 -8.45 17.73
CA GLU A 4 -4.05 -7.30 18.65
C GLU A 4 -4.62 -6.02 18.00
N LEU A 5 -4.32 -5.78 16.72
CA LEU A 5 -4.87 -4.65 15.96
C LEU A 5 -6.39 -4.77 15.77
N LEU A 6 -6.92 -5.97 15.54
CA LEU A 6 -8.37 -6.20 15.46
C LEU A 6 -9.07 -5.94 16.80
N ILE A 7 -8.47 -6.40 17.90
CA ILE A 7 -8.97 -6.12 19.25
C ILE A 7 -8.94 -4.61 19.52
N ALA A 8 -7.85 -3.92 19.17
CA ALA A 8 -7.73 -2.48 19.34
C ALA A 8 -8.77 -1.71 18.50
N PHE A 9 -8.98 -2.12 17.24
CA PHE A 9 -10.00 -1.54 16.37
C PHE A 9 -11.40 -1.70 16.95
N HIS A 10 -11.74 -2.89 17.45
CA HIS A 10 -13.04 -3.14 18.07
C HIS A 10 -13.25 -2.30 19.33
N LYS A 11 -12.23 -2.20 20.19
CA LYS A 11 -12.26 -1.33 21.37
C LYS A 11 -12.47 0.15 21.02
N ALA A 12 -11.87 0.61 19.92
CA ALA A 12 -11.95 2.02 19.51
C ALA A 12 -13.27 2.37 18.79
N THR A 13 -13.88 1.43 18.07
CA THR A 13 -15.02 1.70 17.18
C THR A 13 -16.32 1.02 17.61
N GLY A 14 -16.27 0.05 18.52
CA GLY A 14 -17.41 -0.79 18.88
C GLY A 14 -17.81 -1.81 17.81
N THR A 15 -17.13 -1.86 16.66
CA THR A 15 -17.48 -2.73 15.53
C THR A 15 -16.29 -3.59 15.12
N LYS A 16 -16.56 -4.75 14.51
CA LYS A 16 -15.51 -5.61 13.93
C LYS A 16 -15.39 -5.30 12.44
N PRO A 17 -14.18 -5.19 11.88
CA PRO A 17 -14.02 -4.84 10.47
C PRO A 17 -14.38 -6.01 9.56
N GLU A 18 -15.39 -5.85 8.70
CA GLU A 18 -15.77 -6.90 7.72
C GLU A 18 -14.81 -7.01 6.52
N ARG A 19 -14.02 -5.95 6.28
CA ARG A 19 -13.07 -5.86 5.17
C ARG A 19 -11.74 -5.33 5.67
N ILE A 20 -10.65 -5.94 5.22
CA ILE A 20 -9.28 -5.59 5.60
C ILE A 20 -8.48 -5.36 4.32
N LEU A 21 -7.92 -4.16 4.21
CA LEU A 21 -6.95 -3.80 3.17
C LEU A 21 -5.56 -3.72 3.81
N PHE A 22 -4.67 -4.60 3.39
CA PHE A 22 -3.34 -4.77 3.95
C PHE A 22 -2.29 -4.27 2.96
N TYR A 23 -1.57 -3.21 3.32
CA TYR A 23 -0.42 -2.72 2.53
C TYR A 23 0.89 -3.24 3.11
N ARG A 24 1.65 -3.99 2.32
CA ARG A 24 2.95 -4.57 2.69
C ARG A 24 4.08 -3.91 1.92
N ASP A 25 5.00 -3.25 2.60
CA ASP A 25 6.29 -2.84 2.00
C ASP A 25 7.43 -3.71 2.47
N GLY A 26 8.44 -3.92 1.62
CA GLY A 26 9.69 -4.60 1.98
C GLY A 26 9.81 -6.04 1.50
N ILE A 27 9.10 -6.42 0.43
CA ILE A 27 9.29 -7.70 -0.27
C ILE A 27 9.44 -7.47 -1.78
N SER A 28 10.27 -8.30 -2.40
CA SER A 28 10.48 -8.37 -3.85
C SER A 28 9.52 -9.39 -4.49
N GLU A 29 9.37 -9.35 -5.82
CA GLU A 29 8.50 -10.28 -6.56
C GLU A 29 8.85 -11.75 -6.31
N GLY A 30 10.14 -12.08 -6.19
CA GLY A 30 10.59 -13.44 -5.86
C GLY A 30 10.14 -13.96 -4.50
N GLN A 31 9.62 -13.08 -3.63
CA GLN A 31 9.11 -13.43 -2.29
C GLN A 31 7.58 -13.45 -2.24
N PHE A 32 6.88 -13.15 -3.33
CA PHE A 32 5.41 -13.11 -3.33
C PHE A 32 4.81 -14.46 -2.97
N SER A 33 5.37 -15.56 -3.50
CA SER A 33 4.90 -16.91 -3.16
C SER A 33 5.03 -17.21 -1.66
N GLU A 34 6.08 -16.70 -1.00
CA GLU A 34 6.27 -16.92 0.44
C GLU A 34 5.29 -16.08 1.25
N ALA A 35 5.07 -14.83 0.86
CA ALA A 35 4.07 -13.96 1.49
C ALA A 35 2.66 -14.57 1.41
N LEU A 36 2.29 -15.16 0.27
CA LEU A 36 1.02 -15.88 0.12
C LEU A 36 0.94 -17.11 1.05
N ARG A 37 2.00 -17.91 1.14
CA ARG A 37 2.00 -19.17 1.89
C ARG A 37 2.07 -18.99 3.41
N VAL A 38 2.77 -17.96 3.86
CA VAL A 38 3.04 -17.73 5.28
C VAL A 38 2.25 -16.54 5.78
N GLU A 39 2.53 -15.33 5.31
CA GLU A 39 1.93 -14.11 5.88
C GLU A 39 0.39 -14.12 5.75
N ILE A 40 -0.15 -14.42 4.56
CA ILE A 40 -1.61 -14.45 4.38
C ILE A 40 -2.24 -15.57 5.20
N ARG A 41 -1.67 -16.78 5.19
CA ARG A 41 -2.17 -17.89 6.00
C ARG A 41 -2.22 -17.52 7.49
N ASP A 42 -1.19 -16.86 8.00
CA ASP A 42 -1.10 -16.47 9.40
C ASP A 42 -2.08 -15.31 9.72
N ILE A 43 -2.33 -14.40 8.78
CA ILE A 43 -3.41 -13.39 8.88
C ILE A 43 -4.77 -14.07 9.00
N LEU A 44 -5.07 -15.06 8.14
CA LEU A 44 -6.33 -15.79 8.16
C LEU A 44 -6.51 -16.60 9.45
N ALA A 45 -5.44 -17.24 9.93
CA ALA A 45 -5.44 -17.95 11.20
C ALA A 45 -5.74 -17.00 12.38
N ALA A 46 -5.21 -15.77 12.35
CA ALA A 46 -5.49 -14.77 13.38
C ALA A 46 -6.96 -14.31 13.40
N PHE A 47 -7.71 -14.43 12.30
CA PHE A 47 -9.15 -14.16 12.28
C PHE A 47 -9.92 -15.24 13.04
N GLU A 48 -9.62 -16.51 12.77
CA GLU A 48 -10.24 -17.65 13.45
C GLU A 48 -9.86 -17.70 14.94
N GLU A 49 -8.62 -17.34 15.28
CA GLU A 49 -8.15 -17.26 16.67
C GLU A 49 -8.78 -16.09 17.47
N LEU A 50 -9.31 -15.08 16.77
CA LEU A 50 -10.03 -13.98 17.41
C LEU A 50 -11.44 -14.42 17.83
N GLU A 51 -12.16 -15.08 16.93
CA GLU A 51 -13.49 -15.63 17.17
C GLU A 51 -13.77 -16.74 16.16
N PRO A 52 -14.20 -17.93 16.60
CA PRO A 52 -14.53 -19.02 15.68
C PRO A 52 -15.55 -18.61 14.62
N GLY A 53 -15.23 -18.81 13.33
CA GLY A 53 -16.08 -18.42 12.21
C GLY A 53 -16.01 -16.95 11.80
N TYR A 54 -15.20 -16.11 12.47
CA TYR A 54 -14.97 -14.74 12.04
C TYR A 54 -14.07 -14.70 10.81
N ARG A 55 -14.63 -14.30 9.66
CA ARG A 55 -13.92 -14.30 8.37
C ARG A 55 -14.13 -12.99 7.58
N PRO A 56 -13.43 -11.92 7.95
CA PRO A 56 -13.45 -10.70 7.15
C PRO A 56 -12.75 -10.94 5.81
N LYS A 57 -13.14 -10.16 4.79
CA LYS A 57 -12.54 -10.21 3.46
C LYS A 57 -11.19 -9.49 3.44
N LEU A 58 -10.16 -10.17 2.96
CA LEU A 58 -8.80 -9.63 2.88
C LEU A 58 -8.42 -9.22 1.46
N THR A 59 -7.85 -8.03 1.32
CA THR A 59 -7.07 -7.63 0.15
C THR A 59 -5.64 -7.34 0.60
N TYR A 60 -4.66 -7.96 -0.06
CA TYR A 60 -3.25 -7.84 0.25
C TYR A 60 -2.51 -7.20 -0.92
N VAL A 61 -1.97 -6.02 -0.67
CA VAL A 61 -1.29 -5.17 -1.66
C VAL A 61 0.17 -4.98 -1.25
N VAL A 62 1.09 -5.45 -2.07
CA VAL A 62 2.51 -5.17 -1.91
C VAL A 62 2.80 -3.79 -2.48
N VAL A 63 3.51 -2.97 -1.71
CA VAL A 63 3.99 -1.64 -2.10
C VAL A 63 5.50 -1.72 -2.29
N GLN A 64 5.99 -1.28 -3.44
CA GLN A 64 7.40 -1.22 -3.75
C GLN A 64 7.77 0.19 -4.18
N LYS A 65 8.46 0.92 -3.31
CA LYS A 65 9.04 2.22 -3.66
C LYS A 65 10.46 2.10 -4.25
N ARG A 66 11.10 0.93 -4.13
CA ARG A 66 12.52 0.74 -4.50
C ARG A 66 12.68 -0.12 -5.77
N HIS A 67 12.30 0.43 -6.93
CA HIS A 67 12.51 -0.19 -8.25
C HIS A 67 13.24 0.75 -9.23
N HIS A 68 13.34 0.39 -10.51
CA HIS A 68 14.03 1.21 -11.54
C HIS A 68 13.09 1.98 -12.48
N ALA A 69 11.78 1.68 -12.48
CA ALA A 69 10.81 2.40 -13.30
C ALA A 69 10.76 3.90 -12.97
N LYS A 70 10.71 4.72 -14.02
CA LYS A 70 10.56 6.18 -14.00
C LYS A 70 9.57 6.59 -15.09
N PHE A 71 8.71 7.57 -14.78
CA PHE A 71 7.76 8.12 -15.74
C PHE A 71 8.07 9.59 -15.98
N PHE A 72 7.91 10.00 -17.23
CA PHE A 72 8.16 11.37 -17.67
C PHE A 72 6.93 11.87 -18.42
N PRO A 73 6.51 13.14 -18.18
CA PRO A 73 5.40 13.72 -18.91
C PRO A 73 5.79 13.89 -20.39
N ARG A 74 4.84 13.63 -21.29
CA ARG A 74 5.07 13.83 -22.74
C ARG A 74 4.98 15.30 -23.12
N ASN A 75 4.05 16.03 -22.49
CA ASN A 75 3.82 17.45 -22.70
C ASN A 75 4.17 18.23 -21.43
N ARG A 76 4.48 19.53 -21.58
CA ARG A 76 4.83 20.41 -20.45
C ARG A 76 3.66 20.65 -19.50
N GLU A 77 2.43 20.56 -19.99
CA GLU A 77 1.19 20.72 -19.21
C GLU A 77 0.93 19.58 -18.22
N ASP A 78 1.47 18.39 -18.51
CA ASP A 78 1.40 17.21 -17.64
C ASP A 78 2.56 17.15 -16.63
N ALA A 79 3.38 18.21 -16.60
CA ALA A 79 4.55 18.30 -15.75
C ALA A 79 4.29 19.22 -14.55
N ASP A 80 4.78 18.82 -13.37
CA ASP A 80 4.87 19.69 -12.22
C ASP A 80 6.00 20.73 -12.39
N ARG A 81 6.16 21.61 -11.40
CA ARG A 81 7.17 22.68 -11.42
C ARG A 81 8.62 22.18 -11.53
N SER A 82 8.86 20.92 -11.16
CA SER A 82 10.17 20.27 -11.20
C SER A 82 10.40 19.46 -12.48
N GLY A 83 9.40 19.41 -13.38
CA GLY A 83 9.44 18.60 -14.61
C GLY A 83 9.05 17.14 -14.41
N ASN A 84 8.53 16.77 -13.24
CA ASN A 84 8.03 15.42 -12.96
C ASN A 84 6.56 15.27 -13.36
N VAL A 85 6.07 14.03 -13.43
CA VAL A 85 4.64 13.77 -13.61
C VAL A 85 3.83 14.33 -12.44
N LEU A 86 2.60 14.78 -12.72
CA LEU A 86 1.71 15.34 -11.71
C LEU A 86 1.35 14.29 -10.62
N PRO A 87 1.16 14.72 -9.35
CA PRO A 87 0.62 13.86 -8.30
C PRO A 87 -0.72 13.25 -8.72
N GLY A 88 -0.88 11.95 -8.49
CA GLY A 88 -2.05 11.19 -8.92
C GLY A 88 -1.89 10.51 -10.28
N THR A 89 -0.75 10.66 -10.95
CA THR A 89 -0.46 9.92 -12.18
C THR A 89 -0.44 8.42 -11.90
N VAL A 90 -1.30 7.67 -12.58
CA VAL A 90 -1.40 6.22 -12.53
C VAL A 90 -0.94 5.62 -13.86
N VAL A 91 -0.18 4.52 -13.79
CA VAL A 91 0.17 3.70 -14.97
C VAL A 91 -0.15 2.25 -14.65
N ASP A 92 -1.22 1.73 -15.24
CA ASP A 92 -1.71 0.37 -15.06
C ASP A 92 -1.72 -0.45 -16.37
N THR A 93 -1.22 0.12 -17.47
CA THR A 93 -1.15 -0.50 -18.79
C THR A 93 0.26 -0.45 -19.37
N THR A 94 0.52 -1.32 -20.37
CA THR A 94 1.74 -1.37 -21.21
C THR A 94 3.01 -1.86 -20.50
N VAL A 95 3.35 -1.28 -19.35
CA VAL A 95 4.59 -1.56 -18.60
C VAL A 95 4.36 -2.30 -17.27
N THR A 96 3.09 -2.63 -16.99
CA THR A 96 2.65 -3.47 -15.88
C THR A 96 2.72 -4.95 -16.23
N HIS A 97 2.47 -5.82 -15.25
CA HIS A 97 2.48 -7.25 -15.46
C HIS A 97 1.36 -7.66 -16.44
N PRO A 98 1.62 -8.56 -17.40
CA PRO A 98 0.65 -8.88 -18.45
C PRO A 98 -0.64 -9.54 -17.95
N CYS A 99 -0.57 -10.22 -16.80
CA CYS A 99 -1.70 -11.00 -16.26
C CYS A 99 -2.06 -10.69 -14.81
N ASN A 100 -1.22 -9.96 -14.08
CA ASN A 100 -1.43 -9.74 -12.64
C ASN A 100 -2.04 -8.35 -12.45
N PHE A 101 -2.68 -8.16 -11.31
CA PHE A 101 -3.22 -6.85 -10.99
C PHE A 101 -2.15 -6.01 -10.30
N ASP A 102 -1.46 -5.19 -11.07
CA ASP A 102 -0.48 -4.23 -10.60
C ASP A 102 -0.65 -2.86 -11.26
N PHE A 103 -0.15 -1.82 -10.58
CA PHE A 103 -0.16 -0.47 -11.10
C PHE A 103 0.92 0.38 -10.44
N TYR A 104 1.43 1.35 -11.18
CA TYR A 104 2.24 2.42 -10.62
C TYR A 104 1.35 3.60 -10.25
N LEU A 105 1.63 4.23 -9.11
CA LEU A 105 1.00 5.49 -8.71
C LEU A 105 2.08 6.46 -8.21
N CYS A 106 2.19 7.60 -8.88
CA CYS A 106 2.98 8.73 -8.42
C CYS A 106 2.11 9.65 -7.57
N SER A 107 1.95 9.34 -6.28
CA SER A 107 1.01 10.05 -5.41
C SER A 107 1.49 11.41 -4.88
N HIS A 108 2.75 11.80 -5.10
CA HIS A 108 3.38 12.96 -4.48
C HIS A 108 3.98 13.90 -5.53
N ALA A 109 4.15 15.17 -5.16
CA ALA A 109 4.82 16.16 -6.00
C ALA A 109 6.34 15.96 -5.96
N GLY A 110 7.01 16.14 -7.10
CA GLY A 110 8.46 16.13 -7.19
C GLY A 110 9.03 17.41 -6.58
N LEU A 111 9.75 17.30 -5.47
CA LEU A 111 10.47 18.44 -4.90
C LEU A 111 11.86 18.61 -5.52
N GLN A 112 12.55 17.50 -5.76
CA GLN A 112 13.90 17.49 -6.31
C GLN A 112 14.18 16.16 -7.03
N GLY A 113 14.91 16.24 -8.14
CA GLY A 113 15.28 15.08 -8.94
C GLY A 113 14.09 14.47 -9.69
N THR A 114 14.18 13.20 -10.05
CA THR A 114 13.08 12.49 -10.70
C THR A 114 12.22 11.78 -9.65
N SER A 115 10.92 12.05 -9.65
CA SER A 115 9.93 11.38 -8.81
C SER A 115 9.98 9.88 -9.04
N LYS A 116 9.88 9.14 -7.93
CA LYS A 116 9.84 7.69 -7.96
C LYS A 116 8.40 7.25 -7.71
N PRO A 117 7.65 6.83 -8.75
CA PRO A 117 6.30 6.31 -8.57
C PRO A 117 6.38 5.09 -7.66
N SER A 118 5.37 4.84 -6.85
CA SER A 118 5.29 3.60 -6.06
C SER A 118 4.57 2.54 -6.88
N HIS A 119 5.09 1.32 -6.88
CA HIS A 119 4.49 0.18 -7.55
C HIS A 119 3.64 -0.61 -6.56
N TYR A 120 2.41 -0.91 -6.94
CA TYR A 120 1.45 -1.65 -6.14
C TYR A 120 1.13 -2.96 -6.85
N TYR A 121 1.29 -4.08 -6.15
CA TYR A 121 0.94 -5.42 -6.63
C TYR A 121 -0.16 -6.00 -5.75
N VAL A 122 -1.31 -6.29 -6.32
CA VAL A 122 -2.40 -7.00 -5.63
C VAL A 122 -2.14 -8.49 -5.78
N ILE A 123 -1.69 -9.13 -4.69
CA ILE A 123 -1.35 -10.56 -4.71
C ILE A 123 -2.47 -11.44 -4.14
N TYR A 124 -3.43 -10.85 -3.42
CA TYR A 124 -4.60 -11.53 -2.88
C TYR A 124 -5.76 -10.55 -2.75
N ASP A 125 -6.94 -10.89 -3.24
CA ASP A 125 -8.11 -10.00 -3.14
C ASP A 125 -9.44 -10.77 -3.02
N GLU A 126 -10.05 -10.71 -1.85
CA GLU A 126 -11.41 -11.24 -1.58
C GLU A 126 -12.48 -10.15 -1.64
N ASN A 127 -12.06 -8.87 -1.62
CA ASN A 127 -12.98 -7.74 -1.72
C ASN A 127 -13.39 -7.47 -3.17
N ASN A 128 -12.70 -8.08 -4.14
CA ASN A 128 -12.94 -7.93 -5.58
C ASN A 128 -12.93 -6.45 -5.99
N PHE A 129 -11.86 -5.75 -5.63
CA PHE A 129 -11.66 -4.38 -6.05
C PHE A 129 -11.54 -4.31 -7.58
N ASN A 130 -12.17 -3.30 -8.17
CA ASN A 130 -11.83 -2.87 -9.52
C ASN A 130 -10.57 -1.98 -9.49
N SER A 131 -9.92 -1.84 -10.65
CA SER A 131 -8.71 -1.03 -10.80
C SER A 131 -8.90 0.40 -10.31
N GLU A 132 -9.92 1.09 -10.82
CA GLU A 132 -10.21 2.48 -10.48
C GLU A 132 -10.45 2.68 -8.98
N GLY A 133 -11.23 1.79 -8.35
CA GLY A 133 -11.57 1.89 -6.94
C GLY A 133 -10.37 1.69 -6.02
N LEU A 134 -9.52 0.70 -6.30
CA LEU A 134 -8.30 0.49 -5.50
C LEU A 134 -7.27 1.59 -5.72
N GLN A 135 -7.05 2.01 -6.96
CA GLN A 135 -6.14 3.10 -7.30
C GLN A 135 -6.56 4.41 -6.62
N SER A 136 -7.85 4.76 -6.70
CA SER A 136 -8.41 5.96 -6.08
C SER A 136 -8.34 5.90 -4.56
N LEU A 137 -8.67 4.75 -3.96
CA LEU A 137 -8.54 4.55 -2.52
C LEU A 137 -7.08 4.69 -2.07
N THR A 138 -6.14 4.06 -2.79
CA THR A 138 -4.71 4.14 -2.50
C THR A 138 -4.24 5.59 -2.55
N TYR A 139 -4.65 6.34 -3.57
CA TYR A 139 -4.29 7.75 -3.71
C TYR A 139 -4.89 8.62 -2.61
N ASN A 140 -6.18 8.44 -2.30
CA ASN A 140 -6.85 9.19 -1.22
C ASN A 140 -6.21 8.93 0.14
N LEU A 141 -5.78 7.68 0.41
CA LEU A 141 -5.06 7.36 1.64
C LEU A 141 -3.76 8.16 1.76
N CYS A 142 -3.04 8.43 0.67
CA CYS A 142 -1.79 9.20 0.69
C CYS A 142 -1.93 10.64 1.21
N TYR A 143 -3.16 11.17 1.34
CA TYR A 143 -3.43 12.47 1.96
C TYR A 143 -3.63 12.40 3.49
N LEU A 144 -3.73 11.21 4.08
CA LEU A 144 -4.03 11.02 5.51
C LEU A 144 -2.77 10.91 6.39
N TYR A 145 -1.60 11.32 5.89
CA TYR A 145 -0.36 11.28 6.65
C TYR A 145 -0.26 12.48 7.60
N CYS A 146 -0.40 12.26 8.90
CA CYS A 146 -0.53 13.32 9.90
C CYS A 146 0.71 14.23 10.05
N ARG A 147 1.86 13.88 9.47
CA ARG A 147 3.09 14.68 9.56
C ARG A 147 3.29 15.61 8.36
N ALA A 148 2.37 15.64 7.40
CA ALA A 148 2.43 16.53 6.24
C ALA A 148 1.04 17.02 5.84
N THR A 149 0.95 18.24 5.31
CA THR A 149 -0.27 18.81 4.71
C THR A 149 -0.32 18.60 3.19
N CYS A 150 0.48 17.68 2.68
CA CYS A 150 0.56 17.32 1.26
C CYS A 150 0.51 15.79 1.09
N SER A 151 0.13 15.35 -0.10
CA SER A 151 0.12 13.92 -0.43
C SER A 151 1.52 13.34 -0.39
N VAL A 152 1.66 12.19 0.29
CA VAL A 152 2.93 11.48 0.42
C VAL A 152 3.06 10.33 -0.57
N SER A 153 4.28 9.81 -0.74
CA SER A 153 4.61 8.88 -1.84
C SER A 153 4.11 7.43 -1.70
N ILE A 154 3.66 7.03 -0.51
CA ILE A 154 3.10 5.70 -0.19
C ILE A 154 2.01 5.89 0.88
N PRO A 155 1.06 4.95 1.04
CA PRO A 155 -0.03 5.11 1.98
C PRO A 155 0.47 5.25 3.43
N PRO A 156 -0.20 6.06 4.27
CA PRO A 156 0.19 6.29 5.65
C PRO A 156 0.37 5.02 6.49
N PRO A 157 -0.43 3.93 6.36
CA PRO A 157 -0.18 2.68 7.08
C PRO A 157 1.25 2.14 6.86
N VAL A 158 1.76 2.24 5.63
CA VAL A 158 3.13 1.82 5.29
C VAL A 158 4.16 2.76 5.92
N TYR A 159 3.95 4.07 5.81
CA TYR A 159 4.82 5.05 6.44
C TYR A 159 4.87 4.88 7.96
N TYR A 160 3.73 4.66 8.61
CA TYR A 160 3.66 4.45 10.05
C TYR A 160 4.35 3.15 10.46
N ALA A 161 4.24 2.08 9.66
CA ALA A 161 5.02 0.86 9.88
C ALA A 161 6.53 1.13 9.83
N HIS A 162 7.02 1.96 8.88
CA HIS A 162 8.43 2.37 8.83
C HIS A 162 8.85 3.18 10.06
N LEU A 163 8.00 4.10 10.54
CA LEU A 163 8.28 4.88 11.75
C LEU A 163 8.32 4.00 12.99
N ALA A 164 7.39 3.05 13.13
CA ALA A 164 7.37 2.09 14.22
C ALA A 164 8.64 1.21 14.23
N ALA A 165 9.02 0.65 13.08
CA ALA A 165 10.24 -0.14 12.94
C ALA A 165 11.52 0.69 13.22
N SER A 166 11.57 1.92 12.71
CA SER A 166 12.68 2.84 12.96
C SER A 166 12.80 3.19 14.43
N ARG A 167 11.67 3.37 15.12
CA ARG A 167 11.62 3.64 16.56
C ARG A 167 12.04 2.41 17.36
N ALA A 168 11.57 1.22 17.01
CA ALA A 168 11.97 -0.02 17.68
C ALA A 168 13.49 -0.21 17.68
N ARG A 169 14.16 0.11 16.57
CA ARG A 169 15.63 0.10 16.47
C ARG A 169 16.32 1.03 17.47
N CYS A 170 15.72 2.18 17.84
CA CYS A 170 16.27 3.06 18.87
C CYS A 170 16.19 2.47 20.29
N TYR A 171 15.36 1.44 20.52
CA TYR A 171 15.26 0.76 21.82
C TYR A 171 16.14 -0.49 21.90
N LEU A 172 16.62 -1.00 20.75
CA LEU A 172 17.50 -2.16 20.65
C LEU A 172 18.99 -1.78 20.64
N ASN A 173 19.29 -0.49 20.48
CA ASN A 173 20.62 0.10 20.53
C ASN A 173 20.79 0.89 21.82
#